data_AF-A0A9E2F465-F1
#
_entry.id   AF-A0A9E2F465-F1
#
_cell.length_a   1.000
_cell.length_b   1.000
_cell.length_c   1.000
_cell.angle_alpha   90.00
_cell.angle_beta   90.00
_cell.angle_gamma   90.00
#
_symmetry.space_group_name_H-M   'P 1'
#
loop_
_entity.id
_entity.type
_entity.pdbx_description
1 polymer ?
#
loop_
_entity_poly.entity_id
_entity_poly.type
_entity_poly.pdbx_seq_one_letter_code
_entity_poly.pdbx_strand_id
1 'polypeptide(L)'
;MRFKNIIPQPFDSEKQFLRYHHLDLPDLDSFRLWQEEEITKQILAWVDPKSEEAAWLLQRLTAIETERERRQGKAAVMNHRHAAWGEGVKA
;
A
#
# COMPACT_ATOMS: atom_id res chain seq x y z
N MET A 1 21.39 10.73 -8.25
CA MET A 1 19.98 10.99 -8.62
C MET A 1 19.35 11.77 -7.47
N ARG A 2 18.73 12.93 -7.71
CA ARG A 2 18.02 13.67 -6.65
C ARG A 2 16.54 13.31 -6.72
N PHE A 3 16.03 12.59 -5.74
CA PHE A 3 14.59 12.41 -5.56
C PHE A 3 14.01 13.75 -5.13
N LYS A 4 13.29 14.43 -6.01
CA LYS A 4 12.57 15.66 -5.64
C LYS A 4 11.33 15.27 -4.85
N ASN A 5 11.15 15.87 -3.66
CA ASN A 5 9.98 15.73 -2.79
C ASN A 5 9.63 14.27 -2.44
N ILE A 6 10.52 13.61 -1.67
CA ILE A 6 10.26 12.26 -1.14
C ILE A 6 9.00 12.25 -0.28
N ILE A 7 8.91 13.21 0.64
CA ILE A 7 7.71 13.45 1.44
C ILE A 7 6.75 14.34 0.62
N PRO A 8 5.51 13.88 0.35
CA PRO A 8 4.47 14.67 -0.31
C PRO A 8 4.18 15.96 0.45
N GLN A 9 3.87 17.05 -0.24
CA GLN A 9 3.49 18.33 0.37
C GLN A 9 1.97 18.40 0.55
N PRO A 10 1.41 18.16 1.76
CA PRO A 10 -0.02 17.89 1.94
C PRO A 10 -0.91 19.09 1.58
N PHE A 11 -0.37 20.31 1.53
CA PHE A 11 -1.12 21.52 1.20
C PHE A 11 -1.11 21.87 -0.30
N ASP A 12 -0.34 21.16 -1.13
CA ASP A 12 -0.22 21.46 -2.56
C ASP A 12 -1.42 20.94 -3.38
N SER A 13 -2.04 19.83 -2.96
CA SER A 13 -3.26 19.28 -3.57
C SER A 13 -3.85 18.14 -2.75
N GLU A 14 -5.11 17.79 -2.99
CA GLU A 14 -5.77 16.61 -2.41
C GLU A 14 -4.97 15.32 -2.65
N LYS A 15 -4.43 15.13 -3.87
CA LYS A 15 -3.60 13.96 -4.18
C LYS A 15 -2.35 13.89 -3.29
N GLN A 16 -1.73 15.03 -3.00
CA GLN A 16 -0.56 15.09 -2.12
C GLN A 16 -0.96 14.82 -0.66
N PHE A 17 -2.11 15.37 -0.22
CA PHE A 17 -2.68 15.09 1.10
C PHE A 17 -2.91 13.58 1.32
N LEU A 18 -3.62 12.93 0.39
CA LEU A 18 -3.91 11.49 0.48
C LEU A 18 -2.61 10.67 0.54
N ARG A 19 -1.62 11.00 -0.30
CA ARG A 19 -0.33 10.30 -0.32
C ARG A 19 0.46 10.50 0.97
N TYR A 20 0.50 11.74 1.49
CA TYR A 20 1.17 12.06 2.76
C TYR A 20 0.64 11.21 3.90
N HIS A 21 -0.68 11.02 3.97
CA HIS A 21 -1.39 10.22 4.98
C HIS A 21 -1.60 8.74 4.58
N HIS A 22 -1.03 8.29 3.47
CA HIS A 22 -1.15 6.93 2.94
C HIS A 22 -2.58 6.45 2.62
N LEU A 23 -3.53 7.40 2.48
CA LEU A 23 -4.93 7.14 2.17
C LEU A 23 -5.16 6.79 0.69
N ASP A 24 -4.15 6.98 -0.16
CA ASP A 24 -4.19 6.67 -1.59
C ASP A 24 -4.00 5.16 -1.91
N LEU A 25 -3.47 4.38 -0.97
CA LEU A 25 -3.13 2.96 -1.21
C LEU A 25 -4.31 2.07 -1.61
N PRO A 26 -5.53 2.22 -1.04
CA PRO A 26 -6.69 1.45 -1.45
C PRO A 26 -7.08 1.63 -2.93
N ASP A 27 -6.75 2.78 -3.52
CA ASP A 27 -7.08 3.13 -4.90
C ASP A 27 -6.05 2.63 -5.92
N LEU A 28 -4.91 2.12 -5.46
CA LEU A 28 -3.89 1.52 -6.32
C LEU A 28 -4.27 0.09 -6.68
N ASP A 29 -4.20 -0.28 -7.96
CA ASP A 29 -4.25 -1.69 -8.36
C ASP A 29 -3.02 -2.47 -7.83
N SER A 30 -3.08 -3.80 -7.88
CA SER A 30 -2.01 -4.65 -7.34
C SER A 30 -0.64 -4.40 -7.97
N PHE A 31 -0.60 -4.06 -9.27
CA PHE A 31 0.65 -3.80 -9.97
C PHE A 31 1.24 -2.45 -9.54
N ARG A 32 0.42 -1.40 -9.44
CA ARG A 32 0.83 -0.08 -8.94
C ARG A 32 1.28 -0.12 -7.49
N LEU A 33 0.59 -0.91 -6.65
CA LEU A 33 0.99 -1.11 -5.27
C LEU A 33 2.36 -1.80 -5.16
N TRP A 34 2.64 -2.78 -6.02
CA TRP A 34 3.96 -3.39 -6.15
C TRP A 34 5.02 -2.41 -6.65
N GLN A 35 4.73 -1.62 -7.70
CA GLN A 35 5.67 -0.60 -8.20
C GLN A 35 6.03 0.42 -7.12
N GLU A 36 5.04 0.91 -6.38
CA GLU A 36 5.24 1.87 -5.29
C GLU A 36 6.15 1.28 -4.20
N GLU A 37 5.97 0.01 -3.84
CA GLU A 37 6.83 -0.69 -2.88
C GLU A 37 8.29 -0.73 -3.36
N GLU A 38 8.52 -1.17 -4.60
CA GLU A 38 9.87 -1.31 -5.14
C GLU A 38 10.58 0.04 -5.28
N ILE A 39 9.86 1.09 -5.71
CA ILE A 39 10.39 2.45 -5.75
C ILE A 39 10.73 2.92 -4.33
N THR A 40 9.83 2.69 -3.35
CA THR A 40 10.04 3.11 -1.96
C THR A 40 11.27 2.44 -1.35
N LYS A 41 11.47 1.12 -1.57
CA LYS A 41 12.67 0.38 -1.16
C LYS A 41 13.95 0.94 -1.79
N GLN A 42 13.91 1.22 -3.10
CA GLN A 42 15.05 1.78 -3.80
C GLN A 42 15.42 3.15 -3.23
N ILE A 43 14.46 4.05 -3.02
CA ILE A 43 14.72 5.38 -2.44
C ILE A 43 15.28 5.25 -1.02
N LEU A 44 14.71 4.35 -0.21
CA LEU A 44 15.15 4.13 1.18
C LEU A 44 16.63 3.74 1.26
N ALA A 45 17.15 3.02 0.26
CA ALA A 45 18.57 2.64 0.21
C ALA A 45 19.53 3.83 -0.04
N TRP A 46 19.02 4.99 -0.46
CA TRP A 46 19.81 6.16 -0.82
C TRP A 46 19.65 7.36 0.12
N VAL A 47 18.70 7.32 1.05
CA VAL A 47 18.48 8.40 2.03
C VAL A 47 19.30 8.17 3.31
N ASP A 48 19.55 9.23 4.07
CA ASP A 48 20.13 9.09 5.42
C ASP A 48 19.15 8.32 6.31
N PRO A 49 19.54 7.17 6.90
CA PRO A 49 18.66 6.37 7.76
C PRO A 49 18.07 7.12 8.96
N LYS A 50 18.64 8.25 9.35
CA LYS A 50 18.17 9.07 10.48
C LYS A 50 17.30 10.25 10.05
N SER A 51 17.03 10.42 8.76
CA SER A 51 16.26 11.54 8.25
C SER A 51 14.74 11.33 8.37
N GLU A 52 13.99 12.42 8.30
CA GLU A 52 12.53 12.37 8.26
C GLU A 52 12.03 11.63 7.01
N GLU A 53 12.74 11.73 5.90
CA GLU A 53 12.43 10.99 4.68
C GLU A 53 12.55 9.48 4.88
N ALA A 54 13.59 9.00 5.58
CA ALA A 54 13.72 7.59 5.90
C ALA A 54 12.56 7.11 6.78
N ALA A 55 12.18 7.89 7.80
CA ALA A 55 11.05 7.58 8.67
C ALA A 55 9.73 7.51 7.89
N TRP A 56 9.47 8.48 7.00
CA TRP A 56 8.26 8.49 6.18
C TRP A 56 8.23 7.32 5.18
N LEU A 57 9.35 6.99 4.53
CA LEU A 57 9.45 5.85 3.61
C LEU A 57 9.20 4.52 4.31
N LEU A 58 9.70 4.36 5.55
CA LEU A 58 9.42 3.17 6.36
C LEU A 58 7.93 3.05 6.70
N GLN A 59 7.29 4.15 7.14
CA GLN A 59 5.84 4.18 7.37
C GLN A 59 5.07 3.84 6.10
N ARG A 60 5.51 4.35 4.95
CA ARG A 60 4.91 4.05 3.65
C ARG A 60 4.99 2.57 3.32
N LEU A 61 6.12 1.91 3.55
CA LEU A 61 6.27 0.45 3.36
C LEU A 61 5.33 -0.33 4.27
N THR A 62 5.24 0.03 5.56
CA THR A 62 4.30 -0.61 6.50
C THR A 62 2.85 -0.46 6.06
N ALA A 63 2.46 0.72 5.54
CA ALA A 63 1.12 0.95 5.03
C ALA A 63 0.81 0.11 3.78
N ILE A 64 1.80 -0.08 2.89
CA ILE A 64 1.68 -0.96 1.71
C ILE A 64 1.47 -2.42 2.13
N GLU A 65 2.25 -2.90 3.11
CA GLU A 65 2.13 -4.27 3.64
C GLU A 65 0.75 -4.49 4.29
N THR A 66 0.31 -3.54 5.12
CA THR A 66 -1.03 -3.55 5.73
C THR A 66 -2.13 -3.64 4.66
N GLU A 67 -2.01 -2.88 3.58
CA GLU A 67 -2.98 -2.92 2.48
C GLU A 67 -2.98 -4.26 1.74
N ARG A 68 -1.81 -4.91 1.59
CA ARG A 68 -1.72 -6.27 1.03
C ARG A 68 -2.43 -7.29 1.90
N GLU A 69 -2.16 -7.27 3.20
CA GLU A 69 -2.82 -8.16 4.16
C GLU A 69 -4.34 -7.95 4.14
N ARG A 70 -4.80 -6.69 4.10
CA ARG A 70 -6.23 -6.36 3.99
C ARG A 70 -6.87 -6.94 2.73
N ARG A 71 -6.16 -6.94 1.59
CA ARG A 71 -6.64 -7.53 0.32
C ARG A 71 -6.69 -9.05 0.40
N GLN A 72 -5.67 -9.68 0.96
CA GLN A 72 -5.61 -11.14 1.15
C GLN A 72 -6.69 -11.63 2.11
N GLY A 73 -6.92 -10.94 3.22
CA GLY A 73 -8.01 -11.23 4.15
C GLY A 73 -9.39 -11.11 3.48
N LYS A 74 -9.60 -10.10 2.63
CA LYS A 74 -10.83 -10.00 1.83
C LYS A 74 -10.98 -11.15 0.82
N ALA A 75 -9.89 -11.57 0.17
CA ALA A 75 -9.90 -12.72 -0.74
C ALA A 75 -10.25 -14.03 0.00
N ALA A 76 -9.72 -14.23 1.22
CA ALA A 76 -10.04 -15.37 2.06
C ALA A 76 -11.53 -15.39 2.45
N VAL A 77 -12.10 -14.24 2.86
CA VAL A 77 -13.54 -14.14 3.19
C VAL A 77 -14.44 -14.39 1.97
N MET A 78 -14.04 -13.96 0.76
CA MET A 78 -14.78 -14.25 -0.46
C MET A 78 -14.73 -15.75 -0.82
N ASN A 79 -13.58 -16.41 -0.68
CA ASN A 79 -13.46 -17.85 -0.96
C ASN A 79 -14.27 -18.73 0.01
N HIS A 80 -14.36 -18.36 1.29
CA HIS A 80 -15.21 -19.08 2.25
C HIS A 80 -16.71 -18.94 1.98
N ARG A 81 -17.16 -17.83 1.39
CA ARG A 81 -18.58 -17.64 1.04
C ARG A 81 -19.04 -18.48 -0.15
N HIS A 82 -18.13 -18.86 -1.06
CA HIS A 82 -18.46 -19.72 -2.20
C HIS A 82 -18.45 -21.22 -1.86
N ALA A 83 -17.76 -21.65 -0.80
CA ALA A 83 -17.72 -23.06 -0.38
C ALA A 83 -18.97 -23.51 0.38
N ALA A 84 -19.78 -22.57 0.91
CA ALA A 84 -20.90 -22.88 1.80
C ALA A 84 -22.24 -23.22 1.09
N TRP A 85 -22.28 -23.29 -0.25
CA TRP A 85 -23.51 -23.57 -1.02
C TRP A 85 -23.40 -24.79 -1.94
N GLY A 86 -22.49 -25.73 -1.65
CA GLY A 86 -22.16 -26.86 -2.52
C GLY A 86 -22.62 -28.26 -2.08
N GLU A 87 -23.22 -28.43 -0.89
CA GLU A 87 -23.64 -29.76 -0.41
C GLU A 87 -25.07 -29.71 0.13
N GLY A 88 -26.05 -29.91 -0.74
CA GLY A 88 -27.44 -29.85 -0.30
C GLY A 88 -28.50 -30.11 -1.37
N VAL A 89 -28.26 -30.96 -2.36
CA VAL A 89 -29.36 -31.52 -3.18
C VAL A 89 -29.12 -33.02 -3.34
N LYS A 90 -29.67 -33.80 -2.41
CA LYS A 90 -30.04 -35.19 -2.67
C LYS A 90 -31.40 -35.17 -3.35
N ALA A 91 -31.49 -35.72 -4.55
CA ALA A 91 -32.71 -36.23 -5.14
C ALA A 91 -32.66 -37.76 -5.10
#